data_AF-A0A9P6SRC2-F1
#
_entry.id   AF-A0A9P6SRC2-F1
#
_cell.length_a   1.000
_cell.length_b   1.000
_cell.length_c   1.000
_cell.angle_alpha   90.00
_cell.angle_beta   90.00
_cell.angle_gamma   90.00
#
_symmetry.space_group_name_H-M   'P 1'
#
loop_
_entity.id
_entity.type
_entity.pdbx_description
1 polymer ?
#
loop_
_entity_poly.entity_id
_entity_poly.type
_entity_poly.pdbx_seq_one_letter_code
_entity_poly.pdbx_strand_id
1 'polypeptide(L)'
;MELLQPHFPTLTELNLGNNKSMTSAMAQEILSSCSSLIKFRAPHIKATDIVEGHPWVCLRIRYLLAGIHFDPSTIEGLQPLVFDQLSKLTQLRVLDVIQGSKIISQKTMELRLERGLRKLSSLRLLLSISFINTDQMMNEQEIDWMLEHWKNLRKIHGVLNTNNPNINRALKHRLACSGIRVYPKANVFGIDDPEVNFSLQLNVFKPVMIKNTIQSNRLLSDACVVIETNERKINAIMNESLMLVTALNPYIGYDNAAKAAKKAHKERTTLKEAAISLGLLDEEQFKQWVRPEL
;
A
#
# COMPACT_ATOMS: atom_id res chain seq x y z
N MET A 1 37.75 -4.69 1.73
CA MET A 1 37.29 -4.02 2.97
C MET A 1 38.16 -2.81 3.31
N GLU A 2 39.48 -2.85 3.10
CA GLU A 2 40.41 -1.74 3.42
C GLU A 2 40.05 -0.38 2.78
N LEU A 3 39.50 -0.36 1.56
CA LEU A 3 39.13 0.89 0.87
C LEU A 3 37.88 1.60 1.44
N LEU A 4 37.06 0.91 2.25
CA LEU A 4 35.79 1.46 2.78
C LEU A 4 35.85 1.83 4.26
N GLN A 5 36.86 1.33 5.00
CA GLN A 5 37.07 1.64 6.42
C GLN A 5 37.09 3.14 6.77
N PRO A 6 37.65 4.06 5.94
CA PRO A 6 37.65 5.49 6.27
C PRO A 6 36.26 6.12 6.26
N HIS A 7 35.31 5.53 5.52
CA HIS A 7 33.98 6.10 5.29
C HIS A 7 32.89 5.51 6.21
N PHE A 8 33.19 4.43 6.95
CA PHE A 8 32.25 3.77 7.87
C PHE A 8 31.59 4.70 8.92
N PRO A 9 32.26 5.71 9.49
CA PRO A 9 31.61 6.62 10.44
C PRO A 9 30.56 7.54 9.81
N THR A 10 30.69 7.82 8.50
CA THR A 10 29.82 8.72 7.74
C THR A 10 28.71 7.99 6.97
N LEU A 11 28.79 6.66 6.89
CA LEU A 11 27.94 5.86 6.02
C LEU A 11 26.56 5.68 6.64
N THR A 12 25.55 6.28 6.01
CA THR A 12 24.16 6.25 6.49
C THR A 12 23.30 5.20 5.80
N GLU A 13 23.55 4.92 4.53
CA GLU A 13 22.76 3.96 3.75
C GLU A 13 23.69 3.05 2.95
N LEU A 14 23.49 1.74 3.05
CA LEU A 14 24.26 0.75 2.31
C LEU A 14 23.35 -0.34 1.75
N ASN A 15 23.33 -0.46 0.42
CA ASN A 15 22.57 -1.49 -0.26
C ASN A 15 23.48 -2.47 -0.98
N LEU A 16 23.55 -3.69 -0.47
CA LEU A 16 24.36 -4.79 -0.97
C LEU A 16 23.52 -6.01 -1.34
N GLY A 17 22.19 -5.90 -1.36
CA GLY A 17 21.27 -7.04 -1.50
C GLY A 17 21.41 -7.84 -2.80
N ASN A 18 21.91 -7.23 -3.87
CA ASN A 18 22.14 -7.88 -5.16
C ASN A 18 23.58 -8.37 -5.34
N ASN A 19 24.45 -8.15 -4.35
CA ASN A 19 25.86 -8.48 -4.47
C ASN A 19 26.10 -9.97 -4.13
N LYS A 20 26.39 -10.77 -5.16
CA LYS A 20 26.64 -12.22 -5.03
C LYS A 20 27.96 -12.56 -4.32
N SER A 21 28.93 -11.63 -4.26
CA SER A 21 30.21 -11.86 -3.59
C SER A 21 30.21 -11.42 -2.12
N MET A 22 29.10 -10.84 -1.64
CA MET A 22 28.96 -10.45 -0.24
C MET A 22 28.88 -11.69 0.64
N THR A 23 29.80 -11.82 1.58
CA THR A 23 29.77 -12.88 2.60
C THR A 23 29.09 -12.39 3.88
N SER A 24 28.60 -13.33 4.68
CA SER A 24 27.99 -13.03 5.99
C SER A 24 28.97 -12.31 6.93
N ALA A 25 30.25 -12.70 6.94
CA ALA A 25 31.30 -12.03 7.71
C ALA A 25 31.45 -10.53 7.33
N MET A 26 31.39 -10.21 6.03
CA MET A 26 31.44 -8.82 5.57
C MET A 26 30.23 -8.01 6.06
N ALA A 27 29.03 -8.61 6.05
CA ALA A 27 27.83 -7.97 6.58
C ALA A 27 27.94 -7.70 8.09
N GLN A 28 28.50 -8.65 8.86
CA GLN A 28 28.72 -8.49 10.29
C GLN A 28 29.76 -7.40 10.61
N GLU A 29 30.86 -7.34 9.85
CA GLU A 29 31.89 -6.31 10.02
C GLU A 29 31.32 -4.90 9.75
N ILE A 30 30.44 -4.77 8.74
CA ILE A 30 29.75 -3.51 8.46
C ILE A 30 28.83 -3.11 9.62
N LEU A 31 28.01 -4.03 10.14
CA LEU A 31 27.07 -3.74 11.23
C LEU A 31 27.77 -3.44 12.57
N SER A 32 28.94 -4.02 12.79
CA SER A 32 29.77 -3.75 13.98
C SER A 32 30.63 -2.47 13.83
N SER A 33 30.99 -2.06 12.61
CA SER A 33 31.87 -0.90 12.40
C SER A 33 31.13 0.40 12.04
N CYS A 34 29.92 0.33 11.48
CA CYS A 34 29.18 1.51 11.01
C CYS A 34 28.15 2.00 12.05
N SER A 35 28.53 2.95 12.90
CA SER A 35 27.64 3.49 13.95
C SER A 35 26.51 4.40 13.42
N SER A 36 26.74 5.08 12.29
CA SER A 36 25.80 6.05 11.69
C SER A 36 24.79 5.42 10.72
N LEU A 37 24.77 4.09 10.59
CA LEU A 37 23.97 3.39 9.60
C LEU A 37 22.46 3.48 9.93
N ILE A 38 21.68 3.97 8.98
CA ILE A 38 20.22 4.14 9.04
C ILE A 38 19.53 3.06 8.21
N LYS A 39 20.07 2.73 7.04
CA LYS A 39 19.54 1.69 6.16
C LYS A 39 20.63 0.69 5.79
N PHE A 40 20.33 -0.59 5.96
CA PHE A 40 21.21 -1.68 5.56
C PHE A 40 20.43 -2.73 4.80
N ARG A 41 20.95 -3.10 3.62
CA ARG A 41 20.43 -4.23 2.86
C ARG A 41 21.54 -5.20 2.52
N ALA A 42 21.39 -6.45 2.94
CA ALA A 42 22.33 -7.54 2.69
C ALA A 42 21.60 -8.74 2.09
N PRO A 43 22.27 -9.55 1.25
CA PRO A 43 21.65 -10.72 0.63
C PRO A 43 21.38 -11.81 1.66
N HIS A 44 22.31 -12.02 2.60
CA HIS A 44 22.19 -13.01 3.66
C HIS A 44 23.14 -12.69 4.82
N ILE A 45 22.76 -13.10 6.03
CA ILE A 45 23.59 -13.09 7.24
C ILE A 45 23.36 -14.42 7.98
N LYS A 46 24.43 -15.12 8.33
CA LYS A 46 24.35 -16.35 9.13
C LYS A 46 24.15 -16.00 10.59
N ALA A 47 23.26 -16.73 11.26
CA ALA A 47 23.01 -16.54 12.69
C ALA A 47 24.26 -16.77 13.56
N THR A 48 25.14 -17.70 13.18
CA THR A 48 26.43 -17.95 13.85
C THR A 48 27.28 -16.68 13.91
N ASP A 49 27.39 -15.97 12.79
CA ASP A 49 28.23 -14.79 12.67
C ASP A 49 27.66 -13.60 13.45
N ILE A 50 26.34 -13.56 13.66
CA ILE A 50 25.69 -12.54 14.51
C ILE A 50 26.01 -12.79 15.99
N VAL A 51 26.08 -14.05 16.40
CA VAL A 51 26.25 -14.46 17.81
C VAL A 51 27.72 -14.50 18.21
N GLU A 52 28.59 -15.06 17.36
CA GLU A 52 30.03 -15.17 17.60
C GLU A 52 30.78 -13.89 17.21
N GLY A 53 30.18 -13.05 16.36
CA GLY A 53 30.78 -11.79 15.92
C GLY A 53 30.70 -10.66 16.94
N HIS A 54 31.34 -9.54 16.60
CA HIS A 54 31.28 -8.33 17.41
C HIS A 54 29.84 -7.77 17.51
N PRO A 55 29.44 -7.20 18.64
CA PRO A 55 28.12 -6.61 18.80
C PRO A 55 27.91 -5.45 17.81
N TRP A 56 26.71 -5.36 17.26
CA TRP A 56 26.32 -4.29 16.35
C TRP A 56 26.35 -2.92 17.03
N VAL A 57 27.08 -1.99 16.42
CA VAL A 57 27.21 -0.60 16.88
C VAL A 57 26.18 0.31 16.18
N CYS A 58 25.54 -0.18 15.11
CA CYS A 58 24.52 0.51 14.31
C CYS A 58 23.15 0.65 15.01
N LEU A 59 23.10 1.18 16.23
CA LEU A 59 21.86 1.28 17.03
C LEU A 59 20.81 2.24 16.45
N ARG A 60 21.20 3.10 15.49
CA ARG A 60 20.32 4.07 14.83
C ARG A 60 19.64 3.52 13.58
N ILE A 61 19.85 2.25 13.26
CA ILE A 61 19.28 1.62 12.07
C ILE A 61 17.74 1.64 12.14
N ARG A 62 17.13 2.04 11.04
CA ARG A 62 15.67 2.11 10.86
C ARG A 62 15.19 1.05 9.87
N TYR A 63 16.02 0.68 8.91
CA TYR A 63 15.67 -0.27 7.85
C TYR A 63 16.75 -1.36 7.80
N LEU A 64 16.38 -2.58 8.19
CA LEU A 64 17.24 -3.75 8.10
C LEU A 64 16.61 -4.76 7.16
N LEU A 65 17.20 -4.92 5.97
CA LEU A 65 16.75 -5.86 4.96
C LEU A 65 17.82 -6.92 4.74
N ALA A 66 17.74 -8.02 5.48
CA ALA A 66 18.74 -9.07 5.43
C ALA A 66 18.12 -10.43 5.71
N GLY A 67 18.37 -11.39 4.82
CA GLY A 67 17.98 -12.77 5.06
C GLY A 67 18.82 -13.39 6.16
N ILE A 68 18.25 -13.63 7.33
CA ILE A 68 18.94 -14.30 8.43
C ILE A 68 18.74 -15.81 8.30
N HIS A 69 19.83 -16.54 8.12
CA HIS A 69 19.82 -17.99 7.93
C HIS A 69 20.38 -18.71 9.15
N PHE A 70 19.73 -19.83 9.49
CA PHE A 70 20.16 -20.74 10.54
C PHE A 70 20.59 -22.07 9.93
N ASP A 71 21.65 -22.64 10.48
CA ASP A 71 22.00 -24.01 10.18
C ASP A 71 20.98 -24.95 10.87
N PRO A 72 20.51 -26.03 10.19
CA PRO A 72 19.41 -26.85 10.69
C PRO A 72 19.62 -27.47 12.08
N SER A 73 20.88 -27.68 12.48
CA SER A 73 21.26 -28.29 13.76
C SER A 73 21.35 -27.31 14.94
N THR A 74 21.47 -26.00 14.69
CA THR A 74 21.81 -25.00 15.72
C THR A 74 20.71 -23.96 15.97
N ILE A 75 19.60 -24.02 15.22
CA ILE A 75 18.52 -23.03 15.27
C ILE A 75 17.94 -22.82 16.68
N GLU A 76 17.72 -23.90 17.44
CA GLU A 76 17.02 -23.83 18.73
C GLU A 76 17.82 -23.06 19.80
N GLY A 77 19.16 -23.13 19.74
CA GLY A 77 20.04 -22.42 20.66
C GLY A 77 20.40 -21.00 20.21
N LEU A 78 20.60 -20.78 18.90
CA LEU A 78 21.08 -19.50 18.37
C LEU A 78 19.97 -18.45 18.21
N GLN A 79 18.74 -18.88 17.95
CA GLN A 79 17.65 -17.95 17.63
C GLN A 79 17.34 -16.94 18.76
N PRO A 80 17.26 -17.34 20.05
CA PRO A 80 17.04 -16.39 21.13
C PRO A 80 18.16 -15.35 21.27
N LEU A 81 19.41 -15.71 20.93
CA LEU A 81 20.56 -14.81 20.97
C LEU A 81 20.51 -13.79 19.82
N VAL A 82 20.10 -14.24 18.63
CA VAL A 82 19.84 -13.32 17.49
C VAL A 82 18.71 -12.34 17.84
N PHE A 83 17.64 -12.81 18.50
CA PHE A 83 16.58 -11.92 18.97
C PHE A 83 17.06 -10.92 20.02
N ASP A 84 17.96 -11.33 20.92
CA ASP A 84 18.57 -10.41 21.89
C ASP A 84 19.34 -9.28 21.19
N GLN A 85 20.09 -9.63 20.15
CA GLN A 85 20.82 -8.64 19.35
C GLN A 85 19.88 -7.71 18.58
N LEU A 86 18.82 -8.25 17.95
CA LEU A 86 17.79 -7.45 17.27
C LEU A 86 17.04 -6.53 18.24
N SER A 87 16.80 -6.98 19.48
CA SER A 87 16.10 -6.18 20.50
C SER A 87 16.82 -4.88 20.86
N LYS A 88 18.14 -4.80 20.64
CA LYS A 88 18.94 -3.59 20.87
C LYS A 88 18.64 -2.48 19.85
N LEU A 89 18.07 -2.83 18.68
CA LEU A 89 17.75 -1.90 17.60
C LEU A 89 16.41 -1.18 17.82
N THR A 90 16.32 -0.38 18.88
CA THR A 90 15.07 0.28 19.28
C THR A 90 14.50 1.27 18.25
N GLN A 91 15.32 1.74 17.32
CA GLN A 91 14.92 2.66 16.24
C GLN A 91 14.40 1.95 14.98
N LEU A 92 14.37 0.62 14.98
CA LEU A 92 14.00 -0.17 13.82
C LEU A 92 12.53 0.04 13.43
N ARG A 93 12.31 0.36 12.15
CA ARG A 93 11.00 0.58 11.54
C ARG A 93 10.62 -0.52 10.56
N VAL A 94 11.59 -1.06 9.83
CA VAL A 94 11.37 -2.15 8.88
C VAL A 94 12.38 -3.25 9.16
N LEU A 95 11.85 -4.44 9.42
CA LEU A 95 12.63 -5.67 9.57
C LEU A 95 12.22 -6.65 8.47
N ASP A 96 13.16 -6.97 7.60
CA ASP A 96 12.92 -7.89 6.50
C ASP A 96 13.85 -9.09 6.59
N VAL A 97 13.26 -10.24 6.94
CA VAL A 97 13.92 -11.53 7.12
C VAL A 97 13.50 -12.45 5.96
N ILE A 98 13.76 -12.01 4.72
CA ILE A 98 13.49 -12.79 3.51
C ILE A 98 14.44 -14.00 3.41
N GLN A 99 13.91 -15.15 3.01
CA GLN A 99 14.75 -16.21 2.44
C GLN A 99 15.18 -15.82 1.03
N GLY A 100 16.48 -15.48 0.87
CA GLY A 100 17.09 -15.28 -0.44
C GLY A 100 16.85 -16.49 -1.34
N SER A 101 16.44 -16.25 -2.58
CA SER A 101 15.79 -17.20 -3.50
C SER A 101 16.60 -18.41 -3.99
N LYS A 102 17.65 -18.86 -3.28
CA LYS A 102 18.55 -19.92 -3.78
C LYS A 102 19.06 -20.96 -2.78
N ILE A 103 18.72 -20.92 -1.50
CA ILE A 103 19.21 -21.94 -0.54
C ILE A 103 18.03 -22.70 0.06
N ILE A 104 17.74 -23.85 -0.55
CA ILE A 104 16.61 -24.76 -0.23
C ILE A 104 16.84 -25.50 1.10
N SER A 105 18.07 -25.46 1.65
CA SER A 105 18.47 -26.24 2.84
C SER A 105 18.60 -25.45 4.15
N GLN A 106 18.36 -24.13 4.14
CA GLN A 106 18.50 -23.29 5.34
C GLN A 106 17.14 -22.98 5.96
N LYS A 107 17.03 -23.20 7.28
CA LYS A 107 15.85 -22.78 8.05
C LYS A 107 15.96 -21.28 8.33
N THR A 108 14.82 -20.61 8.26
CA THR A 108 14.69 -19.18 8.54
C THR A 108 14.10 -19.00 9.94
N MET A 109 14.19 -17.77 10.45
CA MET A 109 13.70 -17.39 11.77
C MET A 109 12.21 -17.70 11.98
N GLU A 110 11.89 -18.35 13.11
CA GLU A 110 10.52 -18.67 13.52
C GLU A 110 10.00 -17.66 14.55
N LEU A 111 9.11 -16.75 14.16
CA LEU A 111 8.49 -15.72 15.00
C LEU A 111 7.38 -16.30 15.89
N ARG A 112 7.71 -17.31 16.70
CA ARG A 112 6.81 -17.96 17.66
C ARG A 112 7.15 -17.57 19.09
N LEU A 113 6.15 -17.54 19.97
CA LEU A 113 6.36 -17.22 21.39
C LEU A 113 7.30 -18.22 22.06
N GLU A 114 7.16 -19.51 21.75
CA GLU A 114 8.03 -20.60 22.22
C GLU A 114 9.49 -20.45 21.79
N ARG A 115 9.73 -19.75 20.67
CA ARG A 115 11.06 -19.52 20.10
C ARG A 115 11.70 -18.20 20.53
N GLY A 116 11.05 -17.44 21.43
CA GLY A 116 11.63 -16.24 22.02
C GLY A 116 11.19 -14.92 21.39
N LEU A 117 10.07 -14.89 20.63
CA LEU A 117 9.47 -13.67 20.08
C LEU A 117 9.33 -12.54 21.14
N ARG A 118 9.10 -12.92 22.41
CA ARG A 118 9.00 -11.99 23.56
C ARG A 118 10.19 -11.03 23.72
N LYS A 119 11.38 -11.44 23.27
CA LYS A 119 12.60 -10.62 23.32
C LYS A 119 12.52 -9.39 22.41
N LEU A 120 11.69 -9.41 21.37
CA LEU A 120 11.53 -8.29 20.43
C LEU A 120 10.53 -7.22 20.89
N SER A 121 10.11 -7.24 22.16
CA SER A 121 9.19 -6.27 22.76
C SER A 121 9.71 -4.81 22.75
N SER A 122 11.02 -4.62 22.67
CA SER A 122 11.66 -3.31 22.60
C SER A 122 11.44 -2.58 21.26
N LEU A 123 11.06 -3.30 20.19
CA LEU A 123 10.88 -2.78 18.84
C LEU A 123 9.55 -2.02 18.66
N ARG A 124 9.29 -1.02 19.50
CA ARG A 124 8.02 -0.27 19.52
C ARG A 124 7.76 0.60 18.28
N LEU A 125 8.82 0.91 17.52
CA LEU A 125 8.75 1.73 16.31
C LEU A 125 8.60 0.91 15.03
N LEU A 126 8.47 -0.41 15.14
CA LEU A 126 8.32 -1.31 14.00
C LEU A 126 7.02 -1.00 13.25
N LEU A 127 7.15 -0.69 11.97
CA LEU A 127 6.06 -0.39 11.03
C LEU A 127 5.76 -1.57 10.10
N SER A 128 6.80 -2.31 9.71
CA SER A 128 6.69 -3.42 8.77
C SER A 128 7.60 -4.58 9.15
N ILE A 129 7.08 -5.80 9.03
CA ILE A 129 7.85 -7.03 9.18
C ILE A 129 7.60 -7.96 7.98
N SER A 130 8.66 -8.62 7.52
CA SER A 130 8.61 -9.51 6.36
C SER A 130 9.33 -10.83 6.64
N PHE A 131 8.68 -11.94 6.28
CA PHE A 131 9.17 -13.33 6.43
C PHE A 131 8.76 -14.18 5.22
N ILE A 132 8.94 -13.63 4.03
CA ILE A 132 8.58 -14.27 2.75
C ILE A 132 9.27 -15.63 2.58
N ASN A 133 8.55 -16.58 1.98
CA ASN A 133 8.95 -17.97 1.73
C ASN A 133 9.06 -18.84 2.99
N THR A 134 8.59 -18.35 4.13
CA THR A 134 8.53 -19.13 5.37
C THR A 134 7.10 -19.18 5.87
N ASP A 135 6.65 -20.38 6.28
CA ASP A 135 5.44 -20.50 7.06
C ASP A 135 5.79 -20.39 8.54
N GLN A 136 5.18 -19.42 9.21
CA GLN A 136 5.46 -19.13 10.60
C GLN A 136 4.59 -19.97 11.55
N MET A 137 3.57 -20.67 11.03
CA MET A 137 2.62 -21.50 11.80
C MET A 137 2.09 -20.76 13.06
N MET A 138 1.80 -19.47 12.91
CA MET A 138 1.31 -18.63 14.01
C MET A 138 -0.12 -19.00 14.41
N ASN A 139 -0.42 -18.84 15.70
CA ASN A 139 -1.74 -18.93 16.28
C ASN A 139 -2.21 -17.53 16.74
N GLU A 140 -3.38 -17.47 17.39
CA GLU A 140 -3.94 -16.21 17.87
C GLU A 140 -3.07 -15.57 18.97
N GLN A 141 -2.41 -16.38 19.80
CA GLN A 141 -1.58 -15.89 20.90
C GLN A 141 -0.37 -15.06 20.40
N GLU A 142 0.28 -15.50 19.31
CA GLU A 142 1.37 -14.72 18.70
C GLU A 142 0.85 -13.38 18.17
N ILE A 143 -0.31 -13.39 17.50
CA ILE A 143 -0.90 -12.18 16.94
C ILE A 143 -1.31 -11.20 18.04
N ASP A 144 -1.92 -11.67 19.13
CA ASP A 144 -2.29 -10.83 20.26
C ASP A 144 -1.07 -10.20 20.91
N TRP A 145 -0.02 -10.99 21.13
CA TRP A 145 1.23 -10.48 21.67
C TRP A 145 1.83 -9.40 20.75
N MET A 146 1.83 -9.61 19.43
CA MET A 146 2.31 -8.63 18.45
C MET A 146 1.49 -7.33 18.49
N LEU A 147 0.16 -7.42 18.59
CA LEU A 147 -0.72 -6.26 18.66
C LEU A 147 -0.52 -5.44 19.95
N GLU A 148 -0.28 -6.11 21.07
CA GLU A 148 -0.03 -5.45 22.36
C GLU A 148 1.31 -4.71 22.40
N HIS A 149 2.37 -5.31 21.82
CA HIS A 149 3.74 -4.82 21.96
C HIS A 149 4.20 -3.96 20.77
N TRP A 150 3.71 -4.21 19.55
CA TRP A 150 4.06 -3.47 18.33
C TRP A 150 2.93 -2.57 17.86
N LYS A 151 2.57 -1.58 18.67
CA LYS A 151 1.45 -0.65 18.42
C LYS A 151 1.53 0.12 17.10
N ASN A 152 2.74 0.30 16.55
CA ASN A 152 2.96 1.01 15.29
C ASN A 152 2.99 0.08 14.06
N LEU A 153 2.84 -1.23 14.24
CA LEU A 153 2.89 -2.18 13.13
C LEU A 153 1.72 -1.92 12.19
N ARG A 154 2.01 -1.76 10.90
CA ARG A 154 0.99 -1.51 9.85
C ARG A 154 1.00 -2.56 8.77
N LYS A 155 2.13 -3.24 8.54
CA LYS A 155 2.32 -4.15 7.43
C LYS A 155 3.01 -5.44 7.86
N ILE A 156 2.50 -6.56 7.38
CA ILE A 156 3.10 -7.88 7.54
C ILE A 156 3.20 -8.51 6.16
N HIS A 157 4.39 -8.94 5.75
CA HIS A 157 4.61 -9.60 4.47
C HIS A 157 5.00 -11.07 4.72
N GLY A 158 4.20 -12.01 4.22
CA GLY A 158 4.44 -13.43 4.40
C GLY A 158 3.16 -14.23 4.67
N VAL A 159 3.35 -15.52 4.91
CA VAL A 159 2.27 -16.46 5.20
C VAL A 159 2.27 -16.76 6.71
N LEU A 160 1.15 -16.47 7.39
CA LEU A 160 1.05 -16.61 8.84
C LEU A 160 0.92 -18.08 9.28
N ASN A 161 0.05 -18.83 8.59
CA ASN A 161 -0.22 -20.23 8.89
C ASN A 161 -0.72 -20.96 7.62
N THR A 162 -0.08 -22.05 7.20
CA THR A 162 -0.54 -22.89 6.08
C THR A 162 -1.31 -24.14 6.50
N ASN A 163 -1.23 -24.56 7.77
CA ASN A 163 -1.85 -25.80 8.25
C ASN A 163 -3.39 -25.77 8.18
N ASN A 164 -4.01 -24.61 8.41
CA ASN A 164 -5.47 -24.48 8.35
C ASN A 164 -5.90 -23.15 7.68
N PRO A 165 -6.55 -23.21 6.50
CA PRO A 165 -7.03 -22.02 5.79
C PRO A 165 -8.00 -21.16 6.59
N ASN A 166 -8.83 -21.77 7.44
CA ASN A 166 -9.82 -21.06 8.25
C ASN A 166 -9.13 -20.25 9.36
N ILE A 167 -8.13 -20.84 10.02
CA ILE A 167 -7.32 -20.15 11.03
C ILE A 167 -6.56 -18.99 10.39
N ASN A 168 -5.90 -19.21 9.25
CA ASN A 168 -5.20 -18.15 8.53
C ASN A 168 -6.13 -16.98 8.14
N ARG A 169 -7.37 -17.28 7.74
CA ARG A 169 -8.39 -16.25 7.45
C ARG A 169 -8.78 -15.48 8.71
N ALA A 170 -8.98 -16.16 9.84
CA ALA A 170 -9.29 -15.53 11.13
C ALA A 170 -8.16 -14.61 11.61
N LEU A 171 -6.90 -15.08 11.54
CA LEU A 171 -5.72 -14.27 11.90
C LEU A 171 -5.60 -13.02 11.02
N LYS A 172 -5.77 -13.17 9.70
CA LYS A 172 -5.76 -12.03 8.76
C LYS A 172 -6.88 -11.04 9.06
N HIS A 173 -8.07 -11.53 9.39
CA HIS A 173 -9.20 -10.67 9.75
C HIS A 173 -8.90 -9.88 11.04
N ARG A 174 -8.36 -10.52 12.08
CA ARG A 174 -8.01 -9.88 13.35
C ARG A 174 -6.95 -8.79 13.18
N LEU A 175 -5.92 -9.06 12.37
CA LEU A 175 -4.91 -8.07 11.99
C LEU A 175 -5.52 -6.90 11.21
N ALA A 176 -6.43 -7.19 10.27
CA ALA A 176 -7.12 -6.15 9.49
C ALA A 176 -8.01 -5.25 10.37
N CYS A 177 -8.73 -5.80 11.35
CA CYS A 177 -9.51 -5.04 12.33
C CYS A 177 -8.63 -4.09 13.16
N SER A 178 -7.37 -4.46 13.37
CA SER A 178 -6.38 -3.64 14.08
C SER A 178 -5.64 -2.66 13.16
N GLY A 179 -6.04 -2.54 11.89
CA GLY A 179 -5.42 -1.64 10.92
C GLY A 179 -4.14 -2.17 10.26
N ILE A 180 -3.81 -3.45 10.44
CA ILE A 180 -2.60 -4.10 9.91
C ILE A 180 -2.92 -4.83 8.62
N ARG A 181 -2.17 -4.54 7.56
CA ARG A 181 -2.33 -5.19 6.24
C ARG A 181 -1.37 -6.36 6.10
N VAL A 182 -1.90 -7.52 5.74
CA VAL A 182 -1.13 -8.75 5.49
C VAL A 182 -0.99 -9.00 3.99
N TYR A 183 0.24 -9.16 3.52
CA TYR A 183 0.59 -9.40 2.12
C TYR A 183 1.12 -10.84 1.94
N PRO A 184 0.34 -11.78 1.37
CA PRO A 184 0.65 -13.21 1.37
C PRO A 184 1.74 -13.65 0.38
N LYS A 185 2.13 -12.81 -0.58
CA LYS A 185 3.17 -13.13 -1.56
C LYS A 185 3.96 -11.87 -1.89
N ALA A 186 5.27 -12.01 -1.99
CA ALA A 186 6.18 -10.91 -2.23
C ALA A 186 5.92 -10.25 -3.59
N ASN A 187 5.16 -9.16 -3.57
CA ASN A 187 5.50 -8.00 -4.38
C ASN A 187 6.41 -7.06 -3.57
N VAL A 188 7.31 -7.61 -2.73
CA VAL A 188 8.36 -6.82 -2.05
C VAL A 188 9.37 -6.23 -3.07
N PHE A 189 9.20 -6.54 -4.35
CA PHE A 189 9.86 -5.85 -5.45
C PHE A 189 9.25 -4.50 -5.88
N GLY A 190 8.23 -3.92 -5.22
CA GLY A 190 7.73 -2.65 -5.79
C GLY A 190 6.73 -1.76 -5.08
N ILE A 191 6.55 -1.77 -3.75
CA ILE A 191 5.60 -0.80 -3.14
C ILE A 191 6.18 0.02 -1.97
N ASP A 192 7.26 -0.42 -1.29
CA ASP A 192 7.73 0.28 -0.08
C ASP A 192 9.23 0.64 -0.04
N ASP A 193 9.97 0.43 -1.14
CA ASP A 193 11.31 1.02 -1.31
C ASP A 193 11.12 2.37 -2.05
N PRO A 194 11.45 3.53 -1.46
CA PRO A 194 11.49 4.80 -2.21
C PRO A 194 12.56 4.77 -3.32
N GLU A 195 13.39 3.73 -3.35
CA GLU A 195 14.31 3.39 -4.43
C GLU A 195 13.82 2.13 -5.16
N VAL A 196 12.78 2.26 -5.98
CA VAL A 196 12.60 1.34 -7.10
C VAL A 196 13.86 1.45 -7.94
N ASN A 197 14.76 0.47 -7.79
CA ASN A 197 15.97 0.33 -8.57
C ASN A 197 15.59 0.26 -10.05
N PHE A 198 15.63 1.41 -10.72
CA PHE A 198 15.81 1.49 -12.16
C PHE A 198 17.19 0.91 -12.45
N SER A 199 17.23 -0.36 -12.88
CA SER A 199 18.44 -0.98 -13.42
C SER A 199 18.95 -0.10 -14.56
N LEU A 200 20.07 0.57 -14.35
CA LEU A 200 20.57 1.73 -15.09
C LEU A 200 20.86 1.55 -16.59
N GLN A 201 20.47 0.46 -17.25
CA GLN A 201 20.60 0.34 -18.70
C GLN A 201 19.42 -0.31 -19.43
N LEU A 202 18.49 -1.01 -18.76
CA LEU A 202 17.27 -1.50 -19.43
C LEU A 202 16.19 -1.87 -18.41
N ASN A 203 14.96 -1.36 -18.63
CA ASN A 203 13.82 -1.76 -17.82
C ASN A 203 13.33 -3.17 -18.26
N VAL A 204 13.69 -4.19 -17.47
CA VAL A 204 13.34 -5.61 -17.70
C VAL A 204 11.87 -5.90 -17.38
N PHE A 205 11.15 -4.96 -16.76
CA PHE A 205 9.73 -5.09 -16.43
C PHE A 205 8.78 -4.58 -17.52
N LYS A 206 9.32 -4.10 -18.66
CA LYS A 206 8.51 -3.66 -19.82
C LYS A 206 7.41 -4.66 -20.22
N PRO A 207 7.64 -5.99 -20.26
CA PRO A 207 6.60 -6.96 -20.62
C PRO A 207 5.43 -7.02 -19.61
N VAL A 208 5.71 -6.81 -18.32
CA VAL A 208 4.68 -6.81 -17.27
C VAL A 208 3.92 -5.49 -17.26
N MET A 209 4.61 -4.37 -17.44
CA MET A 209 3.98 -3.05 -17.54
C MET A 209 3.05 -2.94 -18.75
N ILE A 210 3.49 -3.39 -19.93
CA ILE A 210 2.65 -3.36 -21.13
C ILE A 210 1.43 -4.29 -20.98
N LYS A 211 1.62 -5.48 -20.38
CA LYS A 211 0.52 -6.42 -20.12
C LYS A 211 -0.54 -5.82 -19.21
N ASN A 212 -0.12 -5.22 -18.09
CA ASN A 212 -1.05 -4.60 -17.14
C ASN A 212 -1.75 -3.39 -17.78
N THR A 213 -1.03 -2.57 -18.54
CA THR A 213 -1.62 -1.40 -19.23
C THR A 213 -2.66 -1.81 -20.27
N ILE A 214 -2.35 -2.81 -21.12
CA ILE A 214 -3.29 -3.31 -22.12
C ILE A 214 -4.50 -3.98 -21.46
N GLN A 215 -4.28 -4.74 -20.37
CA GLN A 215 -5.37 -5.38 -19.64
C GLN A 215 -6.30 -4.35 -18.98
N SER A 216 -5.76 -3.30 -18.36
CA SER A 216 -6.55 -2.20 -17.78
C SER A 216 -7.33 -1.44 -18.86
N ASN A 217 -6.70 -1.12 -19.99
CA ASN A 217 -7.39 -0.46 -21.11
C ASN A 217 -8.52 -1.32 -21.68
N ARG A 218 -8.32 -2.64 -21.78
CA ARG A 218 -9.35 -3.56 -22.26
C ARG A 218 -10.52 -3.67 -21.29
N LEU A 219 -10.25 -3.78 -19.99
CA LEU A 219 -11.29 -3.76 -18.96
C LEU A 219 -12.07 -2.44 -18.93
N LEU A 220 -11.40 -1.30 -19.13
CA LEU A 220 -12.05 0.00 -19.25
C LEU A 220 -12.88 0.11 -20.54
N SER A 221 -12.36 -0.40 -21.65
CA SER A 221 -13.08 -0.43 -22.93
C SER A 221 -14.31 -1.33 -22.86
N ASP A 222 -14.21 -2.49 -22.20
CA ASP A 222 -15.31 -3.43 -22.02
C ASP A 222 -16.36 -2.88 -21.04
N ALA A 223 -15.96 -2.02 -20.10
CA ALA A 223 -16.85 -1.34 -19.16
C ALA A 223 -17.54 -0.08 -19.75
N CYS A 224 -17.05 0.46 -20.87
CA CYS A 224 -17.71 1.55 -21.59
C CYS A 224 -18.91 1.00 -22.36
N VAL A 225 -20.06 0.94 -21.68
CA VAL A 225 -21.35 0.70 -22.32
C VAL A 225 -21.64 1.87 -23.26
N VAL A 226 -21.97 1.58 -24.52
CA VAL A 226 -22.50 2.57 -25.46
C VAL A 226 -23.89 2.98 -24.96
N ILE A 227 -24.00 4.20 -24.42
CA ILE A 227 -25.28 4.73 -23.95
C ILE A 227 -26.02 5.29 -25.17
N GLU A 228 -27.09 4.63 -25.59
CA GLU A 228 -28.02 5.18 -26.58
C GLU A 228 -28.97 6.17 -25.90
N THR A 229 -28.99 7.40 -26.41
CA THR A 229 -29.87 8.47 -25.90
C THR A 229 -31.27 8.36 -26.45
N ASN A 230 -32.27 8.27 -25.57
CA ASN A 230 -33.68 8.36 -25.96
C ASN A 230 -34.09 9.83 -26.13
N GLU A 231 -33.89 10.36 -27.34
CA GLU A 231 -34.18 11.76 -27.68
C GLU A 231 -35.62 12.18 -27.39
N ARG A 232 -36.59 11.27 -27.58
CA ARG A 232 -38.01 11.55 -27.33
C ARG A 232 -38.26 11.88 -25.86
N LYS A 233 -37.69 11.07 -24.95
CA LYS A 233 -37.85 11.26 -23.51
C LYS A 233 -37.11 12.49 -23.00
N ILE A 234 -35.93 12.77 -23.56
CA ILE A 234 -35.14 13.97 -23.22
C ILE A 234 -35.90 15.23 -23.64
N ASN A 235 -36.43 15.28 -24.86
CA ASN A 235 -37.21 16.42 -25.35
C ASN A 235 -38.49 16.66 -24.55
N ALA A 236 -39.17 15.60 -24.11
CA ALA A 236 -40.34 15.73 -23.25
C ALA A 236 -39.98 16.38 -21.90
N ILE A 237 -38.96 15.85 -21.21
CA ILE A 237 -38.49 16.38 -19.91
C ILE A 237 -38.00 17.83 -20.06
N MET A 238 -37.32 18.15 -21.16
CA MET A 238 -36.84 19.50 -21.45
C MET A 238 -37.99 20.50 -21.56
N ASN A 239 -39.06 20.17 -22.29
CA ASN A 239 -40.23 21.04 -22.45
C ASN A 239 -41.09 21.16 -21.18
N GLU A 240 -41.07 20.13 -20.33
CA GLU A 240 -41.73 20.15 -19.02
C GLU A 240 -40.89 20.86 -17.94
N SER A 241 -39.61 21.12 -18.20
CA SER A 241 -38.69 21.70 -17.23
C SER A 241 -38.96 23.18 -17.00
N LEU A 242 -39.15 23.53 -15.72
CA LEU A 242 -39.31 24.92 -15.28
C LEU A 242 -37.99 25.69 -15.23
N MET A 243 -36.85 25.01 -15.45
CA MET A 243 -35.51 25.65 -15.40
C MET A 243 -35.28 26.62 -16.55
N LEU A 244 -36.00 26.46 -17.67
CA LEU A 244 -35.90 27.34 -18.84
C LEU A 244 -36.43 28.77 -18.58
N VAL A 245 -37.03 29.00 -17.41
CA VAL A 245 -37.55 30.31 -17.00
C VAL A 245 -36.47 31.39 -16.92
N THR A 246 -35.20 31.02 -16.71
CA THR A 246 -34.10 31.99 -16.67
C THR A 246 -33.85 32.67 -18.01
N ALA A 247 -34.17 32.01 -19.12
CA ALA A 247 -34.09 32.60 -20.46
C ALA A 247 -35.10 33.75 -20.65
N LEU A 248 -36.15 33.79 -19.85
CA LEU A 248 -37.17 34.85 -19.89
C LEU A 248 -36.76 36.10 -19.10
N ASN A 249 -35.80 35.99 -18.17
CA ASN A 249 -35.38 37.11 -17.30
C ASN A 249 -35.03 38.40 -18.06
N PRO A 250 -34.33 38.38 -19.21
CA PRO A 250 -33.99 39.62 -19.95
C PRO A 250 -35.19 40.31 -20.59
N TYR A 251 -36.29 39.60 -20.85
CA TYR A 251 -37.42 40.11 -21.62
C TYR A 251 -38.59 40.53 -20.73
N ILE A 252 -38.92 39.72 -19.72
CA ILE A 252 -40.07 39.97 -18.84
C ILE A 252 -39.66 40.37 -17.40
N GLY A 253 -38.37 40.33 -17.09
CA GLY A 253 -37.83 40.62 -15.75
C GLY A 253 -37.93 39.44 -14.78
N TYR A 254 -37.03 39.41 -13.79
CA TYR A 254 -36.90 38.30 -12.83
C TYR A 254 -38.20 38.01 -12.07
N ASP A 255 -38.89 39.04 -11.58
CA ASP A 255 -40.10 38.86 -10.77
C ASP A 255 -41.26 38.24 -11.56
N ASN A 256 -41.41 38.60 -12.83
CA ASN A 256 -42.47 38.05 -13.69
C ASN A 256 -42.12 36.63 -14.15
N ALA A 257 -40.85 36.36 -14.45
CA ALA A 257 -40.35 35.02 -14.74
C ALA A 257 -40.57 34.08 -13.54
N ALA A 258 -40.21 34.52 -12.32
CA ALA A 258 -40.45 33.77 -11.09
C ALA A 258 -41.93 33.51 -10.83
N LYS A 259 -42.82 34.48 -11.13
CA LYS A 259 -44.28 34.30 -11.04
C LYS A 259 -44.78 33.24 -12.03
N ALA A 260 -44.28 33.25 -13.27
CA ALA A 260 -44.64 32.25 -14.29
C ALA A 260 -44.22 30.84 -13.87
N ALA A 261 -42.99 30.66 -13.36
CA ALA A 261 -42.53 29.36 -12.85
C ALA A 261 -43.34 28.87 -11.64
N LYS A 262 -43.65 29.76 -10.69
CA LYS A 262 -44.47 29.41 -9.52
C LYS A 262 -45.88 28.99 -9.91
N LYS A 263 -46.49 29.67 -10.90
CA LYS A 263 -47.80 29.32 -11.43
C LYS A 263 -47.78 27.96 -12.13
N ALA A 264 -46.83 27.75 -13.04
CA ALA A 264 -46.63 26.48 -13.74
C ALA A 264 -46.45 25.30 -12.78
N HIS A 265 -45.65 25.48 -11.73
CA HIS A 265 -45.45 24.45 -10.70
C HIS A 265 -46.73 24.14 -9.91
N LYS A 266 -47.49 25.19 -9.53
CA LYS A 266 -48.72 25.04 -8.74
C LYS A 266 -49.85 24.40 -9.53
N GLU A 267 -49.98 24.75 -10.81
CA GLU A 267 -51.05 24.29 -11.70
C GLU A 267 -50.67 23.03 -12.49
N ARG A 268 -49.42 22.55 -12.36
CA ARG A 268 -48.84 21.44 -13.12
C ARG A 268 -48.98 21.63 -14.64
N THR A 269 -48.81 22.87 -15.09
CA THR A 269 -48.84 23.25 -16.50
C THR A 269 -47.43 23.53 -17.00
N THR A 270 -47.28 23.64 -18.32
CA THR A 270 -45.99 23.99 -18.92
C THR A 270 -45.66 25.46 -18.66
N LEU A 271 -44.36 25.79 -18.70
CA LEU A 271 -43.92 27.18 -18.54
C LEU A 271 -44.54 28.12 -19.60
N LYS A 272 -44.71 27.60 -20.82
CA LYS A 272 -45.35 28.31 -21.94
C LYS A 272 -46.80 28.67 -21.62
N GLU A 273 -47.60 27.69 -21.20
CA GLU A 273 -49.02 27.89 -20.88
C GLU A 273 -49.19 28.86 -19.70
N ALA A 274 -48.35 28.73 -18.67
CA ALA A 274 -48.39 29.62 -17.52
C ALA A 274 -48.03 31.07 -17.87
N ALA A 275 -47.04 31.27 -18.74
CA ALA A 275 -46.61 32.60 -19.18
C ALA A 275 -47.64 33.29 -20.09
N ILE A 276 -48.26 32.54 -21.01
CA ILE A 276 -49.36 33.03 -21.86
C ILE A 276 -50.60 33.34 -21.02
N SER A 277 -50.95 32.48 -20.07
CA SER A 277 -52.09 32.69 -19.16
C SER A 277 -51.92 33.91 -18.25
N LEU A 278 -50.68 34.32 -17.98
CA LEU A 278 -50.37 35.54 -17.24
C LEU A 278 -50.30 36.79 -18.13
N GLY A 279 -50.47 36.65 -19.45
CA GLY A 279 -50.37 37.74 -20.42
C GLY A 279 -48.97 38.35 -20.50
N LEU A 280 -47.93 37.59 -20.13
CA LEU A 280 -46.55 38.08 -20.09
C LEU A 280 -45.85 38.04 -21.45
N LEU A 281 -46.31 37.15 -22.34
CA LEU A 281 -45.73 36.91 -23.65
C LEU A 281 -46.68 36.07 -24.51
N ASP A 282 -46.50 36.18 -25.84
CA ASP A 282 -47.21 35.38 -26.83
C ASP A 282 -46.45 34.09 -27.19
N GLU A 283 -47.13 33.14 -27.83
CA GLU A 283 -46.55 31.86 -28.25
C GLU A 283 -45.31 32.02 -29.15
N GLU A 284 -45.36 32.97 -30.10
CA GLU A 284 -44.23 33.26 -31.00
C GLU A 284 -43.04 33.86 -30.23
N GLN A 285 -43.30 34.72 -29.24
CA GLN A 285 -42.26 35.29 -28.38
C GLN A 285 -41.62 34.22 -27.50
N PHE A 286 -42.41 33.30 -26.95
CA PHE A 286 -41.88 32.17 -26.16
C PHE A 286 -40.90 31.33 -27.00
N LYS A 287 -41.29 30.99 -28.23
CA LYS A 287 -40.47 30.19 -29.14
C LYS A 287 -39.20 30.90 -29.58
N GLN A 288 -39.25 32.22 -29.72
CA GLN A 288 -38.09 33.02 -30.08
C GLN A 288 -37.10 33.18 -28.91
N TRP A 289 -37.60 33.33 -27.68
CA TRP A 289 -36.77 33.63 -26.50
C TRP A 289 -36.27 32.39 -25.76
N VAL A 290 -37.05 31.30 -25.74
CA VAL A 290 -36.70 30.07 -25.03
C VAL A 290 -36.19 29.03 -26.03
N ARG A 291 -34.88 29.07 -26.30
CA ARG A 291 -34.19 28.15 -27.22
C ARG A 291 -33.13 27.35 -26.45
N PRO A 292 -33.37 26.06 -26.16
CA PRO A 292 -32.43 25.23 -25.40
C PRO A 292 -31.11 24.93 -26.12
N GLU A 293 -31.06 25.17 -27.43
CA GLU A 293 -29.91 24.93 -28.31
C GLU A 293 -28.82 26.04 -28.26
N LEU A 294 -29.08 27.14 -27.56
CA LEU A 294 -28.18 28.29 -27.44
C LEU A 294 -27.30 28.24 -26.18
#